data_AF-A0A7C3SAU9-F1
#
_entry.id   AF-A0A7C3SAU9-F1
#
_cell.length_a   1.000
_cell.length_b   1.000
_cell.length_c   1.000
_cell.angle_alpha   90.00
_cell.angle_beta   90.00
_cell.angle_gamma   90.00
#
_symmetry.space_group_name_H-M   'P 1'
#
loop_
_entity.id
_entity.type
_entity.pdbx_description
1 polymer ?
#
loop_
_entity_poly.entity_id
_entity_poly.type
_entity_poly.pdbx_seq_one_letter_code
_entity_poly.pdbx_strand_id
1 'polypeptide(L)'
;SENFILHLSHDEVVHEKASLLGKMPGDLWQKFANLRALFGYMWAHPGKKLLFMGGEIAQWREWDYASSLDWHLLQWESHQGIQRLVRDLNWLYRTEPALHEWDCDHRGFEWIDFSDADHSVISFVRWAKDWRDCVVVVCNFTPVVRHDYRIGVPFNGVWHEVLNTDWQQYGGSGTRITGQGAGDMGQGTGESGWEAGEVVAEALPWQNRPYSVRLTLPPLSVVFLKRRTHST
;
A
#
# COMPACT_ATOMS: atom_id res chain seq x y z
N SER A 1 -7.24 -17.91 18.51
CA SER A 1 -7.29 -16.78 17.56
C SER A 1 -7.81 -15.56 18.30
N GLU A 2 -7.42 -14.36 17.89
CA GLU A 2 -7.74 -13.09 18.58
C GLU A 2 -8.21 -12.03 17.58
N ASN A 3 -8.86 -10.98 18.08
CA ASN A 3 -9.18 -9.79 17.30
C ASN A 3 -8.04 -8.77 17.42
N PHE A 4 -7.08 -8.80 16.50
CA PHE A 4 -5.86 -8.00 16.59
C PHE A 4 -6.04 -6.53 16.23
N ILE A 5 -5.31 -5.67 16.95
CA ILE A 5 -5.00 -4.29 16.56
C ILE A 5 -3.52 -4.24 16.18
N LEU A 6 -3.26 -3.87 14.92
CA LEU A 6 -1.92 -3.57 14.43
C LEU A 6 -1.53 -2.20 14.95
N HIS A 7 -0.56 -2.17 15.86
CA HIS A 7 -0.17 -0.95 16.57
C HIS A 7 1.31 -0.63 16.36
N LEU A 8 1.55 0.62 15.98
CA LEU A 8 2.85 1.28 16.11
C LEU A 8 2.66 2.38 17.15
N SER A 9 2.76 1.98 18.42
CA SER A 9 2.46 2.82 19.59
C SER A 9 3.66 3.69 20.00
N HIS A 10 3.44 4.52 21.02
CA HIS A 10 4.49 5.36 21.63
C HIS A 10 5.71 4.57 22.12
N ASP A 11 5.49 3.37 22.69
CA ASP A 11 6.55 2.51 23.23
C ASP A 11 7.56 2.08 22.17
N GLU A 12 7.18 2.13 20.89
CA GLU A 12 8.03 1.73 19.77
C GLU A 12 8.91 2.87 19.26
N VAL A 13 8.74 4.11 19.73
CA VAL A 13 9.47 5.29 19.23
C VAL A 13 10.15 6.09 20.34
N VAL A 14 10.53 5.41 21.41
CA VAL A 14 11.22 5.92 22.60
C VAL A 14 12.34 4.99 23.04
N HIS A 15 13.12 5.40 24.04
CA HIS A 15 14.11 4.57 24.73
C HIS A 15 15.17 3.97 23.79
N GLU A 16 15.76 4.81 22.93
CA GLU A 16 16.84 4.44 22.01
C GLU A 16 16.42 3.47 20.88
N LYS A 17 15.11 3.25 20.72
CA LYS A 17 14.55 2.44 19.63
C LYS A 17 14.51 3.19 18.30
N ALA A 18 14.85 4.48 18.27
CA ALA A 18 14.67 5.42 17.17
C ALA A 18 13.20 5.66 16.75
N SER A 19 12.97 6.71 15.99
CA SER A 19 11.67 6.94 15.34
C SER A 19 11.40 5.91 14.24
N LEU A 20 10.15 5.80 13.77
CA LEU A 20 9.81 4.92 12.65
C LEU A 20 10.67 5.19 11.40
N LEU A 21 10.90 6.46 11.06
CA LEU A 21 11.76 6.84 9.94
C LEU A 21 13.24 6.52 10.22
N GLY A 22 13.69 6.73 11.47
CA GLY A 22 15.04 6.42 11.92
C GLY A 22 15.41 4.95 11.73
N LYS A 23 14.46 4.04 11.97
CA LYS A 23 14.60 2.58 11.81
C LYS A 23 14.76 2.12 10.36
N MET A 24 14.35 2.92 9.38
CA MET A 24 14.37 2.51 7.97
C MET A 24 15.81 2.47 7.43
N PRO A 25 16.20 1.45 6.66
CA PRO A 25 17.53 1.37 6.06
C PRO A 25 17.64 2.23 4.79
N GLY A 26 18.87 2.39 4.31
CA GLY A 26 19.16 3.03 3.03
C GLY A 26 19.39 4.54 3.10
N ASP A 27 19.45 5.16 1.93
CA ASP A 27 19.55 6.61 1.79
C ASP A 27 18.26 7.32 2.21
N LEU A 28 18.25 8.66 2.17
CA LEU A 28 17.11 9.46 2.58
C LEU A 28 15.82 9.09 1.84
N TRP A 29 15.90 8.90 0.52
CA TRP A 29 14.74 8.56 -0.29
C TRP A 29 14.22 7.15 0.08
N GLN A 30 15.13 6.18 0.23
CA GLN A 30 14.81 4.82 0.63
C GLN A 30 14.20 4.75 2.03
N LYS A 31 14.64 5.59 2.97
CA LYS A 31 14.03 5.68 4.31
C LYS A 31 12.55 6.05 4.24
N PHE A 32 12.22 7.09 3.46
CA PHE A 32 10.83 7.48 3.25
C PHE A 32 10.06 6.40 2.48
N ALA A 33 10.65 5.79 1.44
CA ALA A 33 10.00 4.73 0.68
C ALA A 33 9.66 3.50 1.54
N ASN A 34 10.59 3.05 2.39
CA ASN A 34 10.33 1.98 3.36
C ASN A 34 9.20 2.34 4.33
N LEU A 35 9.17 3.57 4.84
CA LEU A 35 8.10 4.01 5.74
C LEU A 35 6.73 4.00 5.03
N ARG A 36 6.68 4.45 3.77
CA ARG A 36 5.46 4.38 2.96
C ARG A 36 5.02 2.94 2.71
N ALA A 37 5.96 2.05 2.38
CA ALA A 37 5.68 0.63 2.19
C ALA A 37 5.17 -0.04 3.47
N LEU A 38 5.77 0.28 4.63
CA LEU A 38 5.30 -0.18 5.94
C LEU A 38 3.84 0.22 6.18
N PHE A 39 3.50 1.50 5.97
CA PHE A 39 2.14 1.98 6.15
C PHE A 39 1.16 1.39 5.15
N GLY A 40 1.53 1.27 3.87
CA GLY A 40 0.73 0.58 2.87
C GLY A 40 0.42 -0.86 3.29
N TYR A 41 1.43 -1.61 3.73
CA TYR A 41 1.25 -2.98 4.20
C TYR A 41 0.39 -3.05 5.47
N MET A 42 0.64 -2.18 6.46
CA MET A 42 -0.12 -2.13 7.71
C MET A 42 -1.61 -1.85 7.48
N TRP A 43 -1.94 -0.93 6.57
CA TRP A 43 -3.34 -0.62 6.22
C TRP A 43 -4.00 -1.77 5.45
N ALA A 44 -3.26 -2.44 4.58
CA ALA A 44 -3.72 -3.59 3.81
C ALA A 44 -3.90 -4.88 4.62
N HIS A 45 -3.07 -5.12 5.63
CA HIS A 45 -3.07 -6.35 6.41
C HIS A 45 -4.32 -6.46 7.30
N PRO A 46 -4.90 -7.65 7.55
CA PRO A 46 -6.04 -7.79 8.46
C PRO A 46 -5.76 -7.28 9.87
N GLY A 47 -6.76 -6.64 10.47
CA GLY A 47 -6.72 -6.10 11.84
C GLY A 47 -6.83 -4.58 11.89
N LYS A 48 -7.33 -4.03 13.00
CA LYS A 48 -7.57 -2.57 13.13
C LYS A 48 -6.24 -1.81 13.27
N LYS A 49 -6.23 -0.52 12.93
CA LYS A 49 -5.00 0.29 12.79
C LYS A 49 -4.82 1.24 13.97
N LEU A 50 -3.60 1.31 14.52
CA LEU A 50 -3.20 2.32 15.48
C LEU A 50 -1.80 2.84 15.12
N LEU A 51 -1.71 4.13 14.83
CA LEU A 51 -0.46 4.84 14.59
C LEU A 51 -0.31 5.96 15.63
N PHE A 52 0.82 5.98 16.32
CA PHE A 52 1.11 7.03 17.30
C PHE A 52 1.49 8.34 16.61
N MET A 53 1.12 9.45 17.27
CA MET A 53 1.36 10.81 16.77
C MET A 53 2.84 11.07 16.48
N GLY A 54 3.12 11.83 15.42
CA GLY A 54 4.47 12.02 14.89
C GLY A 54 4.86 11.00 13.83
N GLY A 55 4.26 9.80 13.84
CA GLY A 55 4.45 8.79 12.80
C GLY A 55 3.90 9.24 11.44
N GLU A 56 2.75 9.92 11.45
CA GLU A 56 2.06 10.44 10.26
C GLU A 56 2.77 11.61 9.58
N ILE A 57 3.73 12.23 10.25
CA ILE A 57 4.59 13.28 9.67
C ILE A 57 6.05 12.81 9.53
N ALA A 58 6.31 11.51 9.74
CA ALA A 58 7.63 10.91 9.69
C ALA A 58 8.68 11.65 10.54
N GLN A 59 8.37 11.87 11.81
CA GLN A 59 9.28 12.54 12.73
C GLN A 59 10.65 11.82 12.81
N TRP A 60 11.73 12.59 12.81
CA TRP A 60 13.09 12.07 12.90
C TRP A 60 13.48 11.68 14.32
N ARG A 61 13.14 12.55 15.28
CA ARG A 61 13.49 12.37 16.68
C ARG A 61 12.55 11.34 17.30
N GLU A 62 13.07 10.61 18.28
CA GLU A 62 12.23 9.87 19.21
C GLU A 62 11.21 10.80 19.85
N TRP A 63 10.08 10.23 20.25
CA TRP A 63 9.09 10.99 20.97
C TRP A 63 9.64 11.39 22.34
N ASP A 64 9.49 12.67 22.68
CA ASP A 64 9.85 13.24 23.96
C ASP A 64 8.59 13.84 24.58
N TYR A 65 8.17 13.31 25.73
CA TYR A 65 6.98 13.78 26.43
C TYR A 65 7.10 15.22 26.93
N ALA A 66 8.33 15.74 27.08
CA ALA A 66 8.60 17.10 27.54
C ALA A 66 8.60 18.13 26.40
N SER A 67 8.56 17.67 25.14
CA SER A 67 8.63 18.51 23.94
C SER A 67 7.39 18.32 23.06
N SER A 68 7.06 19.31 22.23
CA SER A 68 6.06 19.14 21.18
C SER A 68 6.60 18.25 20.05
N LEU A 69 5.69 17.74 19.22
CA LEU A 69 6.08 17.15 17.94
C LEU A 69 6.85 18.15 17.06
N ASP A 70 7.68 17.63 16.17
CA ASP A 70 8.51 18.41 15.25
C ASP A 70 7.68 18.95 14.07
N TRP A 71 6.67 19.79 14.34
CA TRP A 71 5.72 20.32 13.34
C TRP A 71 6.39 21.08 12.18
N HIS A 72 7.57 21.66 12.44
CA HIS A 72 8.37 22.35 11.43
C HIS A 72 8.78 21.44 10.26
N LEU A 73 8.78 20.11 10.45
CA LEU A 73 9.05 19.14 9.38
C LEU A 73 8.05 19.22 8.23
N LEU A 74 6.83 19.69 8.48
CA LEU A 74 5.81 19.89 7.43
C LEU A 74 6.12 21.05 6.47
N GLN A 75 7.24 21.75 6.64
CA GLN A 75 7.77 22.68 5.63
C GLN A 75 8.44 21.95 4.46
N TRP A 76 8.75 20.65 4.60
CA TRP A 76 9.44 19.85 3.60
C TRP A 76 8.48 18.90 2.89
N GLU A 77 8.59 18.80 1.56
CA GLU A 77 7.69 18.01 0.73
C GLU A 77 7.67 16.51 1.08
N SER A 78 8.80 15.94 1.52
CA SER A 78 8.91 14.54 1.92
C SER A 78 8.00 14.19 3.11
N HIS A 79 7.98 15.05 4.14
CA HIS A 79 7.14 14.87 5.32
C HIS A 79 5.66 15.11 5.01
N GLN A 80 5.37 16.13 4.20
CA GLN A 80 4.01 16.34 3.69
C GLN A 80 3.51 15.14 2.84
N GLY A 81 4.42 14.49 2.10
CA GLY A 81 4.12 13.28 1.32
C GLY A 81 3.66 12.11 2.19
N ILE A 82 4.30 11.90 3.34
CA ILE A 82 3.86 10.88 4.31
C ILE A 82 2.50 11.25 4.91
N GLN A 83 2.29 12.52 5.28
CA GLN A 83 1.01 12.97 5.81
C GLN A 83 -0.13 12.77 4.79
N ARG A 84 0.11 13.10 3.52
CA ARG A 84 -0.83 12.85 2.42
C ARG A 84 -1.09 11.35 2.26
N LEU A 85 -0.06 10.51 2.31
CA LEU A 85 -0.24 9.05 2.23
C LEU A 85 -1.12 8.54 3.37
N VAL A 86 -0.88 8.95 4.62
CA VAL A 86 -1.69 8.51 5.76
C VAL A 86 -3.15 8.98 5.63
N ARG A 87 -3.37 10.22 5.13
CA ARG A 87 -4.71 10.72 4.82
C ARG A 87 -5.40 9.83 3.77
N ASP A 88 -4.72 9.53 2.67
CA ASP A 88 -5.30 8.81 1.54
C ASP A 88 -5.50 7.31 1.87
N LEU A 89 -4.60 6.70 2.66
CA LEU A 89 -4.78 5.37 3.23
C LEU A 89 -5.99 5.30 4.18
N ASN A 90 -6.19 6.32 5.02
CA ASN A 90 -7.37 6.39 5.88
C ASN A 90 -8.66 6.58 5.09
N TRP A 91 -8.63 7.35 4.01
CA TRP A 91 -9.76 7.48 3.09
C TRP A 91 -10.08 6.12 2.45
N LEU A 92 -9.08 5.47 1.84
CA LEU A 92 -9.22 4.17 1.19
C LEU A 92 -9.76 3.12 2.18
N TYR A 93 -9.19 3.02 3.37
CA TYR A 93 -9.63 2.07 4.39
C TYR A 93 -11.09 2.28 4.81
N ARG A 94 -11.60 3.52 4.80
CA ARG A 94 -13.00 3.82 5.12
C ARG A 94 -13.95 3.55 3.95
N THR A 95 -13.50 3.81 2.73
CA THR A 95 -14.35 3.71 1.52
C THR A 95 -14.35 2.32 0.90
N GLU A 96 -13.35 1.48 1.21
CA GLU A 96 -13.20 0.13 0.68
C GLU A 96 -13.60 -0.93 1.73
N PRO A 97 -14.81 -1.54 1.62
CA PRO A 97 -15.30 -2.52 2.59
C PRO A 97 -14.37 -3.72 2.75
N ALA A 98 -13.71 -4.14 1.66
CA ALA A 98 -12.76 -5.24 1.65
C ALA A 98 -11.62 -5.08 2.68
N LEU A 99 -11.23 -3.84 3.00
CA LEU A 99 -10.12 -3.57 3.91
C LEU A 99 -10.51 -3.69 5.39
N HIS A 100 -11.81 -3.76 5.75
CA HIS A 100 -12.22 -3.70 7.15
C HIS A 100 -13.41 -4.58 7.57
N GLU A 101 -14.28 -5.04 6.65
CA GLU A 101 -15.50 -5.78 6.99
C GLU A 101 -15.21 -7.15 7.63
N TRP A 102 -14.17 -7.82 7.16
CA TRP A 102 -13.79 -9.18 7.57
C TRP A 102 -12.42 -9.26 8.26
N ASP A 103 -11.96 -8.19 8.93
CA ASP A 103 -10.65 -8.19 9.60
C ASP A 103 -10.45 -9.33 10.61
N CYS A 104 -11.54 -9.81 11.22
CA CYS A 104 -11.52 -10.87 12.23
C CYS A 104 -12.02 -12.23 11.71
N ASP A 105 -12.13 -12.40 10.39
CA ASP A 105 -12.61 -13.63 9.76
C ASP A 105 -11.67 -14.06 8.64
N HIS A 106 -11.33 -15.35 8.61
CA HIS A 106 -10.45 -15.93 7.59
C HIS A 106 -10.93 -15.66 6.15
N ARG A 107 -12.24 -15.46 5.93
CA ARG A 107 -12.79 -15.13 4.61
C ARG A 107 -12.32 -13.78 4.07
N GLY A 108 -11.89 -12.87 4.93
CA GLY A 108 -11.47 -11.51 4.55
C GLY A 108 -10.07 -11.41 3.96
N PHE A 109 -9.30 -12.50 3.97
CA PHE A 109 -7.90 -12.51 3.56
C PHE A 109 -7.52 -13.83 2.89
N GLU A 110 -6.81 -13.74 1.79
CA GLU A 110 -6.25 -14.91 1.12
C GLU A 110 -4.92 -14.55 0.47
N TRP A 111 -3.87 -15.33 0.72
CA TRP A 111 -2.62 -15.17 -0.01
C TRP A 111 -2.80 -15.44 -1.50
N ILE A 112 -2.16 -14.64 -2.35
CA ILE A 112 -1.93 -14.96 -3.76
C ILE A 112 -0.56 -15.64 -3.84
N ASP A 113 0.47 -14.99 -3.32
CA ASP A 113 1.81 -15.53 -3.23
C ASP A 113 2.58 -14.91 -2.06
N PHE A 114 3.28 -15.75 -1.31
CA PHE A 114 4.18 -15.36 -0.22
C PHE A 114 5.53 -16.07 -0.34
N SER A 115 5.77 -16.78 -1.44
CA SER A 115 6.92 -17.65 -1.64
C SER A 115 8.10 -16.98 -2.34
N ASP A 116 7.89 -15.80 -2.94
CA ASP A 116 8.93 -15.06 -3.67
C ASP A 116 9.89 -14.29 -2.73
N ALA A 117 10.55 -15.06 -1.86
CA ALA A 117 11.47 -14.56 -0.83
C ALA A 117 12.75 -13.96 -1.43
N ASP A 118 13.24 -14.49 -2.55
CA ASP A 118 14.44 -13.98 -3.26
C ASP A 118 14.27 -12.54 -3.73
N HIS A 119 13.01 -12.15 -3.97
CA HIS A 119 12.64 -10.82 -4.45
C HIS A 119 11.96 -9.95 -3.38
N SER A 120 11.71 -10.49 -2.19
CA SER A 120 10.91 -9.90 -1.12
C SER A 120 9.58 -9.34 -1.61
N VAL A 121 8.87 -10.12 -2.42
CA VAL A 121 7.53 -9.77 -2.92
C VAL A 121 6.49 -10.67 -2.27
N ILE A 122 5.42 -10.05 -1.78
CA ILE A 122 4.23 -10.75 -1.31
C ILE A 122 2.98 -10.15 -1.94
N SER A 123 1.96 -10.97 -2.14
CA SER A 123 0.68 -10.53 -2.68
C SER A 123 -0.49 -11.30 -2.06
N PHE A 124 -1.60 -10.60 -1.84
CA PHE A 124 -2.79 -11.16 -1.21
C PHE A 124 -4.06 -10.44 -1.66
N VAL A 125 -5.20 -11.07 -1.39
CA VAL A 125 -6.53 -10.49 -1.61
C VAL A 125 -7.15 -10.15 -0.27
N ARG A 126 -7.76 -8.97 -0.22
CA ARG A 126 -8.73 -8.58 0.82
C ARG A 126 -10.13 -8.67 0.22
N TRP A 127 -11.03 -9.37 0.91
CA TRP A 127 -12.39 -9.63 0.46
C TRP A 127 -13.41 -8.84 1.29
N ALA A 128 -14.41 -8.25 0.62
CA ALA A 128 -15.60 -7.72 1.28
C ALA A 128 -16.64 -8.83 1.51
N LYS A 129 -17.78 -8.48 2.14
CA LYS A 129 -18.95 -9.36 2.21
C LYS A 129 -19.55 -9.65 0.84
N ASP A 130 -19.57 -8.65 -0.04
CA ASP A 130 -19.76 -8.92 -1.46
C ASP A 130 -18.45 -9.46 -2.06
N TRP A 131 -18.42 -10.75 -2.35
CA TRP A 131 -17.25 -11.43 -2.92
C TRP A 131 -16.83 -10.86 -4.29
N ARG A 132 -17.66 -10.06 -4.96
CA ARG A 132 -17.27 -9.37 -6.20
C ARG A 132 -16.45 -8.11 -5.94
N ASP A 133 -16.47 -7.60 -4.71
CA ASP A 133 -15.70 -6.47 -4.23
C ASP A 133 -14.49 -6.97 -3.43
N CYS A 134 -13.31 -6.76 -4.00
CA CYS A 134 -12.06 -7.19 -3.41
C CYS A 134 -10.94 -6.24 -3.82
N VAL A 135 -9.91 -6.22 -3.00
CA VAL A 135 -8.68 -5.46 -3.23
C VAL A 135 -7.53 -6.44 -3.30
N VAL A 136 -6.83 -6.46 -4.42
CA VAL A 136 -5.57 -7.18 -4.58
C VAL A 136 -4.45 -6.26 -4.13
N VAL A 137 -3.59 -6.74 -3.23
CA VAL A 137 -2.46 -5.98 -2.70
C VAL A 137 -1.17 -6.68 -3.10
N VAL A 138 -0.21 -5.91 -3.60
CA VAL A 138 1.13 -6.41 -3.93
C VAL A 138 2.17 -5.53 -3.27
N CYS A 139 3.10 -6.14 -2.56
CA CYS A 139 4.15 -5.45 -1.82
C CYS A 139 5.52 -5.83 -2.42
N ASN A 140 6.33 -4.84 -2.78
CA ASN A 140 7.74 -5.01 -3.16
C ASN A 140 8.62 -4.36 -2.09
N PHE A 141 9.29 -5.17 -1.28
CA PHE A 141 10.12 -4.69 -0.17
C PHE A 141 11.59 -4.54 -0.54
N THR A 142 11.91 -4.42 -1.83
CA THR A 142 13.26 -4.12 -2.31
C THR A 142 13.28 -2.83 -3.14
N PRO A 143 14.42 -2.12 -3.22
CA PRO A 143 14.55 -0.93 -4.07
C PRO A 143 14.62 -1.25 -5.57
N VAL A 144 14.46 -2.52 -5.97
CA VAL A 144 14.54 -2.95 -7.36
C VAL A 144 13.16 -2.88 -8.00
N VAL A 145 13.03 -2.10 -9.08
CA VAL A 145 11.83 -2.08 -9.92
C VAL A 145 11.68 -3.43 -10.62
N ARG A 146 10.48 -4.01 -10.60
CA ARG A 146 10.23 -5.30 -11.28
C ARG A 146 9.32 -5.10 -12.47
N HIS A 147 9.89 -5.16 -13.66
CA HIS A 147 9.12 -5.09 -14.90
C HIS A 147 8.48 -6.45 -15.22
N ASP A 148 7.35 -6.41 -15.93
CA ASP A 148 6.63 -7.59 -16.40
C ASP A 148 6.31 -8.64 -15.31
N TYR A 149 6.13 -8.18 -14.07
CA TYR A 149 5.85 -9.06 -12.94
C TYR A 149 4.41 -9.57 -13.01
N ARG A 150 4.23 -10.89 -13.01
CA ARG A 150 2.92 -11.54 -13.14
C ARG A 150 2.35 -11.90 -11.78
N ILE A 151 1.11 -11.47 -11.53
CA ILE A 151 0.34 -11.86 -10.34
C ILE A 151 -0.97 -12.54 -10.73
N GLY A 152 -1.38 -13.54 -9.96
CA GLY A 152 -2.71 -14.15 -10.08
C GLY A 152 -3.79 -13.19 -9.55
N VAL A 153 -4.92 -13.07 -10.25
CA VAL A 153 -6.07 -12.29 -9.81
C VAL A 153 -7.36 -13.12 -9.89
N PRO A 154 -8.32 -12.92 -8.98
CA PRO A 154 -9.49 -13.78 -8.90
C PRO A 154 -10.47 -13.63 -10.08
N PHE A 155 -10.45 -12.48 -10.75
CA PHE A 155 -11.43 -12.12 -11.77
C PHE A 155 -10.79 -11.58 -13.03
N ASN A 156 -11.49 -11.81 -14.15
CA ASN A 156 -11.22 -11.11 -15.40
C ASN A 156 -11.57 -9.61 -15.30
N GLY A 157 -11.23 -8.89 -16.36
CA GLY A 157 -11.56 -7.47 -16.53
C GLY A 157 -10.37 -6.54 -16.28
N VAL A 158 -10.67 -5.25 -16.17
CA VAL A 158 -9.68 -4.20 -15.94
C VAL A 158 -9.50 -4.01 -14.44
N TRP A 159 -8.25 -4.00 -13.99
CA TRP A 159 -7.86 -3.68 -12.63
C TRP A 159 -7.16 -2.32 -12.63
N HIS A 160 -7.64 -1.40 -11.81
CA HIS A 160 -7.04 -0.07 -11.68
C HIS A 160 -6.32 0.03 -10.34
N GLU A 161 -5.25 0.81 -10.35
CA GLU A 161 -4.48 1.19 -9.17
C GLU A 161 -5.30 2.17 -8.32
N VAL A 162 -5.84 1.72 -7.20
CA VAL A 162 -6.57 2.61 -6.27
C VAL A 162 -5.65 3.34 -5.31
N LEU A 163 -4.46 2.76 -5.04
CA LEU A 163 -3.40 3.40 -4.28
C LEU A 163 -2.06 2.77 -4.64
N ASN A 164 -1.03 3.60 -4.80
CA ASN A 164 0.36 3.15 -4.87
C ASN A 164 1.25 4.07 -4.05
N THR A 165 1.95 3.48 -3.09
CA THR A 165 2.77 4.22 -2.13
C THR A 165 4.00 4.88 -2.77
N ASP A 166 4.33 4.58 -4.03
CA ASP A 166 5.41 5.19 -4.82
C ASP A 166 4.93 6.34 -5.74
N TRP A 167 3.66 6.74 -5.67
CA TRP A 167 3.20 7.94 -6.38
C TRP A 167 4.00 9.19 -5.96
N GLN A 168 4.25 10.08 -6.92
CA GLN A 168 5.06 11.30 -6.71
C GLN A 168 4.49 12.21 -5.62
N GLN A 169 3.16 12.27 -5.48
CA GLN A 169 2.52 13.05 -4.42
C GLN A 169 2.90 12.61 -3.00
N TYR A 170 3.38 11.37 -2.84
CA TYR A 170 3.89 10.85 -1.56
C TYR A 170 5.42 10.92 -1.46
N GLY A 171 6.11 11.50 -2.46
CA GLY A 171 7.56 11.55 -2.55
C GLY A 171 8.19 10.24 -3.06
N GLY A 172 7.42 9.42 -3.79
CA GLY A 172 7.94 8.25 -4.51
C GLY A 172 8.56 8.59 -5.85
N SER A 173 9.06 7.57 -6.55
CA SER A 173 9.69 7.72 -7.87
C SER A 173 8.67 8.08 -8.95
N GLY A 174 7.39 7.80 -8.72
CA GLY A 174 6.33 7.94 -9.70
C GLY A 174 6.22 6.76 -10.65
N THR A 175 6.86 5.63 -10.33
CA THR A 175 6.69 4.41 -11.13
C THR A 175 5.24 3.96 -11.02
N ARG A 176 4.53 3.99 -12.15
CA ARG A 176 3.15 3.54 -12.27
C ARG A 176 3.11 2.05 -12.59
N ILE A 177 2.01 1.38 -12.23
CA ILE A 177 1.72 0.10 -12.86
C ILE A 177 1.48 0.33 -14.35
N THR A 178 2.16 -0.46 -15.16
CA THR A 178 1.98 -0.51 -16.61
C THR A 178 1.87 -1.97 -17.00
N GLY A 179 0.89 -2.31 -17.82
CA GLY A 179 0.64 -3.68 -18.26
C GLY A 179 0.08 -3.72 -19.69
N GLN A 180 0.20 -4.88 -20.33
CA GLN A 180 -0.30 -5.06 -21.69
C GLN A 180 -1.83 -4.85 -21.75
N GLY A 181 -2.29 -4.08 -22.74
CA GLY A 181 -3.72 -3.85 -23.00
C GLY A 181 -4.37 -2.71 -22.19
N ALA A 182 -3.63 -2.06 -21.29
CA ALA A 182 -4.08 -0.82 -20.67
C ALA A 182 -3.84 0.35 -21.63
N GLY A 183 -4.92 1.06 -21.99
CA GLY A 183 -4.77 2.37 -22.62
C GLY A 183 -4.32 3.38 -21.57
N ASP A 184 -3.58 4.41 -21.99
CA ASP A 184 -3.25 5.62 -21.21
C ASP A 184 -4.50 6.47 -20.88
N MET A 185 -5.65 5.83 -20.58
CA MET A 185 -6.97 6.46 -20.48
C MET A 185 -7.55 6.45 -19.07
N GLY A 186 -6.70 6.48 -18.04
CA GLY A 186 -7.12 6.66 -16.65
C GLY A 186 -7.15 8.13 -16.26
N GLN A 187 -8.19 8.88 -16.64
CA GLN A 187 -8.53 10.11 -15.90
C GLN A 187 -8.99 9.68 -14.51
N GLY A 188 -8.09 9.75 -13.52
CA GLY A 188 -8.37 9.34 -12.16
C GLY A 188 -9.59 10.07 -11.59
N THR A 189 -10.52 9.32 -10.99
CA THR A 189 -11.71 9.84 -10.29
C THR A 189 -11.42 10.29 -8.85
N GLY A 190 -10.14 10.41 -8.47
CA GLY A 190 -9.75 10.98 -7.19
C GLY A 190 -9.74 12.51 -7.25
N GLU A 191 -10.19 13.17 -6.19
CA GLU A 191 -10.12 14.64 -6.01
C GLU A 191 -8.68 15.21 -6.15
N SER A 192 -7.67 14.35 -6.29
CA SER A 192 -6.25 14.68 -6.43
C SER A 192 -5.74 14.80 -7.88
N GLY A 193 -6.54 14.44 -8.90
CA GLY A 193 -6.20 14.70 -10.32
C GLY A 193 -5.02 13.90 -10.90
N TRP A 194 -4.55 12.84 -10.23
CA TRP A 194 -3.47 11.98 -10.73
C TRP A 194 -4.02 10.79 -11.53
N GLU A 195 -3.35 10.48 -12.64
CA GLU A 195 -3.70 9.35 -13.51
C GLU A 195 -3.24 8.03 -12.88
N ALA A 196 -4.20 7.22 -12.45
CA ALA A 196 -3.98 5.87 -11.95
C ALA A 196 -3.64 4.91 -13.10
N GLY A 197 -2.69 4.01 -12.87
CA GLY A 197 -2.40 2.94 -13.83
C GLY A 197 -3.54 1.91 -13.89
N GLU A 198 -3.75 1.31 -15.07
CA GLU A 198 -4.66 0.18 -15.25
C GLU A 198 -3.89 -1.02 -15.80
N VAL A 199 -4.39 -2.23 -15.55
CA VAL A 199 -3.92 -3.48 -16.14
C VAL A 199 -5.09 -4.38 -16.48
N VAL A 200 -4.98 -5.13 -17.58
CA VAL A 200 -6.05 -6.04 -18.04
C VAL A 200 -5.73 -7.47 -17.64
N ALA A 201 -6.68 -8.14 -16.99
CA ALA A 201 -6.54 -9.54 -16.63
C ALA A 201 -6.59 -10.44 -17.87
N GLU A 202 -5.57 -11.27 -18.03
CA GLU A 202 -5.47 -12.32 -19.03
C GLU A 202 -6.12 -13.61 -18.50
N ALA A 203 -6.77 -14.37 -19.38
CA ALA A 203 -7.27 -15.72 -19.09
C ALA A 203 -6.12 -16.76 -19.04
N LEU A 204 -5.09 -16.43 -18.26
CA LEU A 204 -3.90 -17.24 -18.04
C LEU A 204 -3.79 -17.58 -16.55
N PRO A 205 -3.98 -18.85 -16.15
CA PRO A 205 -3.87 -19.25 -14.75
C PRO A 205 -2.47 -19.00 -14.18
N TRP A 206 -2.40 -18.45 -12.98
CA TRP A 206 -1.15 -18.14 -12.27
C TRP A 206 -1.40 -18.10 -10.77
N GLN A 207 -0.44 -18.56 -9.94
CA GLN A 207 -0.55 -18.53 -8.46
C GLN A 207 -1.90 -19.08 -7.95
N ASN A 208 -2.34 -20.22 -8.50
CA ASN A 208 -3.63 -20.87 -8.21
C ASN A 208 -4.89 -20.00 -8.46
N ARG A 209 -4.79 -19.00 -9.32
CA ARG A 209 -5.91 -18.17 -9.76
C ARG A 209 -6.23 -18.41 -11.24
N PRO A 210 -7.49 -18.25 -11.66
CA PRO A 210 -7.91 -18.48 -13.05
C PRO A 210 -7.43 -17.40 -14.02
N TYR A 211 -7.12 -16.19 -13.53
CA TYR A 211 -6.64 -15.06 -14.31
C TYR A 211 -5.33 -14.52 -13.75
N SER A 212 -4.61 -13.75 -14.55
CA SER A 212 -3.42 -13.03 -14.09
C SER A 212 -3.24 -11.71 -14.80
N VAL A 213 -2.53 -10.78 -14.17
CA VAL A 213 -2.12 -9.51 -14.77
C VAL A 213 -0.59 -9.42 -14.78
N ARG A 214 -0.05 -8.74 -15.79
CA ARG A 214 1.35 -8.30 -15.81
C ARG A 214 1.42 -6.83 -15.44
N LEU A 215 2.31 -6.48 -14.52
CA LEU A 215 2.54 -5.09 -14.15
C LEU A 215 4.02 -4.81 -13.84
N THR A 216 4.40 -3.55 -13.98
CA THR A 216 5.61 -3.02 -13.36
C THR A 216 5.35 -2.78 -11.86
N LEU A 217 6.13 -3.44 -10.99
CA LEU A 217 6.12 -3.18 -9.55
C LEU A 217 7.09 -2.05 -9.21
N PRO A 218 6.61 -0.97 -8.57
CA PRO A 218 7.48 0.11 -8.09
C PRO A 218 8.46 -0.39 -7.03
N PRO A 219 9.58 0.33 -6.81
CA PRO A 219 10.56 -0.02 -5.80
C PRO A 219 10.08 0.38 -4.39
N LEU A 220 10.34 -0.45 -3.38
CA LEU A 220 9.98 -0.19 -1.97
C LEU A 220 8.54 0.33 -1.82
N SER A 221 7.57 -0.43 -2.31
CA SER A 221 6.19 0.04 -2.43
C SER A 221 5.14 -1.03 -2.11
N VAL A 222 3.91 -0.55 -1.90
CA VAL A 222 2.71 -1.35 -1.84
C VAL A 222 1.68 -0.77 -2.81
N VAL A 223 1.14 -1.63 -3.66
CA VAL A 223 0.16 -1.31 -4.68
C VAL A 223 -1.16 -2.00 -4.34
N PHE A 224 -2.25 -1.24 -4.43
CA PHE A 224 -3.61 -1.69 -4.22
C PHE A 224 -4.34 -1.65 -5.56
N LEU A 225 -4.85 -2.79 -6.00
CA LEU A 225 -5.57 -2.96 -7.25
C LEU A 225 -7.03 -3.29 -6.95
N LYS A 226 -7.94 -2.62 -7.62
CA LYS A 226 -9.37 -2.93 -7.59
C LYS A 226 -9.90 -3.17 -8.99
N ARG A 227 -10.77 -4.15 -9.14
CA ARG A 227 -11.43 -4.40 -10.43
C ARG A 227 -12.39 -3.25 -10.74
N ARG A 228 -12.33 -2.71 -11.95
CA ARG A 228 -13.29 -1.73 -12.45
C ARG A 228 -14.64 -2.41 -12.67
N THR A 229 -15.59 -2.15 -11.78
CA THR A 229 -16.99 -2.55 -11.99
C THR A 229 -17.62 -1.53 -12.95
N HIS A 230 -18.31 -2.00 -13.98
CA HIS A 230 -19.12 -1.08 -14.79
C HIS A 230 -20.30 -0.64 -13.91
N SER A 231 -20.50 0.67 -13.76
CA SER A 231 -21.78 1.18 -13.27
C SER A 231 -22.83 0.81 -14.31
N THR A 232 -23.70 -0.14 -13.99
CA THR A 232 -24.99 -0.29 -14.68
C THR A 232 -25.85 0.95 -14.42
#